data_AF-A0A932DHK9-F1
#
_entry.id   AF-A0A932DHK9-F1
#
_cell.length_a   1.000
_cell.length_b   1.000
_cell.length_c   1.000
_cell.angle_alpha   90.00
_cell.angle_beta   90.00
_cell.angle_gamma   90.00
#
_symmetry.space_group_name_H-M   'P 1'
#
loop_
_entity.id
_entity.type
_entity.pdbx_description
1 polymer ?
#
loop_
_entity_poly.entity_id
_entity_poly.type
_entity_poly.pdbx_seq_one_letter_code
_entity_poly.pdbx_strand_id
1 'polypeptide(L)'
;MIRDSQHPINSSHASRVTSHYDVIIAGASFAGLAAAQRLRGRVLLVDKDPIGEGVTSACGAPVSIVRAMGAENSIQQVHDQLVIHTERSRAVWPLPEPFCTFHYREFCRQA
;
A
#
# COMPACT_ATOMS: atom_id res chain seq x y z
N MET A 1 -55.53 -8.45 32.52
CA MET A 1 -55.22 -8.93 31.15
C MET A 1 -54.53 -7.79 30.42
N ILE A 2 -53.23 -7.62 30.64
CA ILE A 2 -52.37 -6.67 29.91
C ILE A 2 -51.14 -7.49 29.51
N ARG A 3 -50.88 -7.57 28.21
CA ARG A 3 -49.78 -8.33 27.61
C ARG A 3 -48.56 -7.43 27.58
N ASP A 4 -47.56 -7.71 28.42
CA ASP A 4 -46.21 -7.20 28.22
C ASP A 4 -45.50 -8.13 27.23
N SER A 5 -45.46 -7.70 25.97
CA SER A 5 -44.67 -8.32 24.92
C SER A 5 -43.20 -8.05 25.18
N GLN A 6 -42.52 -8.98 25.86
CA GLN A 6 -41.06 -9.05 25.88
C GLN A 6 -40.58 -9.33 24.45
N HIS A 7 -39.99 -8.30 23.84
CA HIS A 7 -39.18 -8.42 22.63
C HIS A 7 -37.88 -9.13 23.01
N PRO A 8 -37.52 -10.28 22.43
CA PRO A 8 -36.20 -10.85 22.62
C PRO A 8 -35.19 -9.94 21.90
N ILE A 9 -34.37 -9.24 22.68
CA ILE A 9 -33.13 -8.64 22.22
C ILE A 9 -32.23 -9.76 21.70
N ASN A 10 -32.24 -9.92 20.38
CA ASN A 10 -31.42 -10.87 19.65
C ASN A 10 -29.96 -10.42 19.80
N SER A 11 -29.22 -11.01 20.74
CA SER A 11 -27.79 -10.78 20.91
C SER A 11 -27.02 -11.42 19.74
N SER A 12 -27.00 -10.72 18.61
CA SER A 12 -26.21 -11.09 17.44
C SER A 12 -24.72 -11.06 17.80
N HIS A 13 -24.20 -12.22 18.19
CA HIS A 13 -22.83 -12.70 18.00
C HIS A 13 -21.81 -11.63 17.60
N ALA A 14 -21.35 -10.84 18.58
CA ALA A 14 -20.01 -10.28 18.51
C ALA A 14 -19.05 -11.46 18.66
N SER A 15 -18.72 -12.12 17.56
CA SER A 15 -17.68 -13.13 17.52
C SER A 15 -16.41 -12.48 18.07
N ARG A 16 -15.97 -12.94 19.24
CA ARG A 16 -14.73 -12.45 19.85
C ARG A 16 -13.62 -12.83 18.88
N VAL A 17 -12.88 -11.85 18.36
CA VAL A 17 -11.70 -12.13 17.53
C VAL A 17 -10.74 -12.95 18.40
N THR A 18 -10.62 -14.24 18.10
CA THR A 18 -9.72 -15.18 18.79
C THR A 18 -8.34 -15.22 18.14
N SER A 19 -8.19 -14.54 17.00
CA SER A 19 -6.93 -14.47 16.26
C SER A 19 -5.93 -13.59 17.00
N HIS A 20 -4.87 -14.22 17.50
CA HIS A 20 -3.71 -13.53 18.02
C HIS A 20 -2.77 -13.15 16.86
N TYR A 21 -2.26 -11.92 16.86
CA TYR A 21 -1.24 -11.45 15.92
C TYR A 21 -0.08 -10.85 16.71
N ASP A 22 1.13 -10.98 16.18
CA ASP A 22 2.32 -10.42 16.79
C ASP A 22 2.50 -8.95 16.39
N VAL A 23 2.07 -8.59 15.17
CA VAL A 23 2.08 -7.22 14.64
C VAL A 23 0.80 -6.95 13.87
N ILE A 24 0.27 -5.73 14.03
CA ILE A 24 -0.82 -5.19 13.20
C ILE A 24 -0.30 -3.93 12.51
N ILE A 25 -0.46 -3.87 11.18
CA ILE A 25 -0.09 -2.71 10.36
C ILE A 25 -1.38 -2.10 9.81
N ALA A 26 -1.59 -0.81 10.09
CA ALA A 26 -2.71 -0.05 9.56
C ALA A 26 -2.26 0.78 8.34
N GLY A 27 -2.76 0.39 7.16
CA GLY A 27 -2.40 0.93 5.86
C GLY A 27 -1.68 -0.11 5.00
N ALA A 28 -2.32 -0.59 3.94
CA ALA A 28 -1.82 -1.57 2.97
C ALA A 28 -1.34 -0.91 1.67
N SER A 29 -0.69 0.24 1.81
CA SER A 29 0.00 0.92 0.73
C SER A 29 1.49 0.55 0.70
N PHE A 30 2.27 1.28 -0.09
CA PHE A 30 3.71 1.10 -0.27
C PHE A 30 4.47 0.83 1.04
N ALA A 31 4.33 1.69 2.05
CA ALA A 31 5.07 1.57 3.31
C ALA A 31 4.61 0.37 4.15
N GLY A 32 3.31 0.09 4.18
CA GLY A 32 2.75 -1.03 4.95
C GLY A 32 3.17 -2.37 4.39
N LEU A 33 3.13 -2.53 3.06
CA LEU A 33 3.62 -3.72 2.37
C LEU A 33 5.13 -3.92 2.60
N ALA A 34 5.92 -2.84 2.48
CA ALA A 34 7.36 -2.90 2.74
C ALA A 34 7.70 -3.34 4.17
N ALA A 35 6.94 -2.85 5.16
CA ALA A 35 7.08 -3.28 6.55
C ALA A 35 6.66 -4.75 6.73
N ALA A 36 5.50 -5.13 6.17
CA ALA A 36 4.96 -6.48 6.26
C ALA A 36 5.94 -7.55 5.72
N GLN A 37 6.61 -7.28 4.60
CA GLN A 37 7.59 -8.19 4.00
C GLN A 37 8.81 -8.49 4.89
N ARG A 38 9.15 -7.58 5.82
CA ARG A 38 10.38 -7.67 6.63
C ARG A 38 10.14 -8.16 8.06
N LEU A 39 8.90 -8.05 8.53
CA LEU A 39 8.52 -8.46 9.87
C LEU A 39 8.35 -9.98 9.96
N ARG A 40 8.63 -10.53 11.14
CA ARG A 40 8.47 -11.96 11.44
C ARG A 40 7.26 -12.19 12.34
N GLY A 41 6.74 -13.41 12.34
CA GLY A 41 5.56 -13.79 13.11
C GLY A 41 4.26 -13.61 12.33
N ARG A 42 3.13 -13.64 13.04
CA ARG A 42 1.81 -13.43 12.45
C ARG A 42 1.55 -11.93 12.34
N VAL A 43 1.72 -11.43 11.12
CA VAL A 43 1.47 -10.03 10.76
C VAL A 43 0.08 -9.90 10.15
N LEU A 44 -0.74 -9.01 10.71
CA LEU A 44 -2.01 -8.61 10.13
C LEU A 44 -1.84 -7.24 9.44
N LEU A 45 -2.05 -7.20 8.14
CA LEU A 45 -2.12 -5.95 7.37
C LEU A 45 -3.59 -5.60 7.12
N VAL A 46 -4.01 -4.40 7.54
CA VAL A 46 -5.38 -3.92 7.37
C VAL A 46 -5.39 -2.59 6.65
N ASP A 47 -6.38 -2.40 5.78
CA ASP A 47 -6.67 -1.13 5.12
C ASP A 47 -8.19 -0.94 5.03
N LYS A 48 -8.62 0.30 4.85
CA LYS A 48 -10.03 0.64 4.62
C LYS A 48 -10.47 0.30 3.19
N ASP A 49 -9.53 0.33 2.24
CA ASP A 49 -9.78 0.07 0.82
C ASP A 49 -9.10 -1.25 0.40
N PRO A 50 -9.50 -1.84 -0.74
CA PRO A 50 -8.78 -2.97 -1.30
C PRO A 50 -7.31 -2.62 -1.62
N ILE A 51 -6.42 -3.60 -1.48
CA ILE A 51 -4.99 -3.43 -1.80
C ILE A 51 -4.82 -2.97 -3.25
N GLY A 52 -4.04 -1.90 -3.44
CA GLY A 52 -3.80 -1.30 -4.75
C GLY A 52 -4.87 -0.31 -5.22
N GLU A 53 -5.83 0.05 -4.36
CA GLU A 53 -6.79 1.14 -4.60
C GLU A 53 -6.34 2.45 -3.93
N GLY A 54 -7.04 3.55 -4.23
CA GLY A 54 -6.84 4.83 -3.54
C GLY A 54 -5.66 5.68 -4.05
N VAL A 55 -5.21 5.45 -5.28
CA VAL A 55 -4.18 6.28 -5.93
C VAL A 55 -4.65 7.72 -6.04
N THR A 56 -3.90 8.65 -5.46
CA THR A 56 -4.16 10.10 -5.54
C THR A 56 -3.19 10.86 -6.43
N SER A 57 -2.08 10.24 -6.84
CA SER A 57 -1.03 10.89 -7.62
C SER A 57 -0.20 9.89 -8.43
N ALA A 58 0.63 10.40 -9.35
CA ALA A 58 1.57 9.58 -10.11
C ALA A 58 2.60 8.94 -9.17
N CYS A 59 2.87 7.65 -9.36
CA CYS A 59 3.83 6.92 -8.55
C CYS A 59 5.21 6.91 -9.19
N GLY A 60 6.23 7.27 -8.41
CA GLY A 60 7.62 7.23 -8.82
C GLY A 60 8.54 6.88 -7.65
N ALA A 61 9.55 6.06 -7.91
CA ALA A 61 10.53 5.63 -6.92
C ALA A 61 11.84 5.22 -7.63
N PRO A 62 12.96 5.09 -6.90
CA PRO A 62 14.13 4.40 -7.42
C PRO A 62 13.82 2.99 -7.93
N VAL A 63 14.41 2.60 -9.06
CA VAL A 63 14.25 1.25 -9.64
C VAL A 63 14.69 0.18 -8.64
N SER A 64 15.76 0.44 -7.88
CA SER A 64 16.28 -0.44 -6.84
C SER A 64 15.22 -0.79 -5.79
N ILE A 65 14.40 0.18 -5.40
CA ILE A 65 13.33 0.01 -4.42
C ILE A 65 12.20 -0.83 -5.00
N VAL A 66 11.74 -0.54 -6.22
CA VAL A 66 10.66 -1.32 -6.86
C VAL A 66 11.07 -2.78 -7.05
N ARG A 67 12.34 -3.03 -7.40
CA ARG A 67 12.93 -4.37 -7.47
C ARG A 67 13.02 -5.07 -6.12
N ALA A 68 13.48 -4.36 -5.09
CA ALA A 68 13.58 -4.92 -3.74
C ALA A 68 12.20 -5.33 -3.17
N MET A 69 11.15 -4.68 -3.64
CA MET A 69 9.76 -5.00 -3.32
C MET A 69 9.18 -6.15 -4.16
N GLY A 70 9.94 -6.73 -5.10
CA GLY A 70 9.45 -7.81 -5.96
C GLY A 70 8.48 -7.37 -7.07
N ALA A 71 8.36 -6.06 -7.30
CA ALA A 71 7.32 -5.47 -8.13
C ALA A 71 7.85 -4.94 -9.48
N GLU A 72 8.92 -5.53 -10.01
CA GLU A 72 9.59 -5.03 -11.24
C GLU A 72 8.64 -5.00 -12.45
N ASN A 73 7.67 -5.91 -12.52
CA ASN A 73 6.69 -5.94 -13.61
C ASN A 73 5.68 -4.78 -13.55
N SER A 74 5.66 -3.99 -12.46
CA SER A 74 4.85 -2.78 -12.38
C SER A 74 5.50 -1.55 -13.03
N ILE A 75 6.79 -1.62 -13.37
CA ILE A 75 7.54 -0.50 -13.96
C ILE A 75 6.98 -0.15 -15.34
N GLN A 76 6.71 1.15 -15.56
CA GLN A 76 6.20 1.67 -16.82
C GLN A 76 7.28 2.42 -17.61
N GLN A 77 8.07 3.26 -16.94
CA GLN A 77 9.15 4.02 -17.55
C GLN A 77 10.33 4.11 -16.59
N VAL A 78 11.55 4.22 -17.14
CA VAL A 78 12.78 4.41 -16.38
C VAL A 78 13.48 5.69 -16.85
N HIS A 79 13.95 6.48 -15.90
CA HIS A 79 14.62 7.75 -16.11
C HIS A 79 15.95 7.77 -15.35
N ASP A 80 17.03 8.07 -16.06
CA ASP A 80 18.39 8.20 -15.52
C ASP A 80 18.82 9.66 -15.33
N GLN A 81 17.94 10.60 -15.68
CA GLN A 81 18.20 12.04 -15.60
C GLN A 81 17.03 12.79 -14.94
N LEU A 82 17.37 13.79 -14.12
CA LEU A 82 16.47 14.83 -13.68
C LEU A 82 16.51 15.97 -14.68
N VAL A 83 15.36 16.28 -15.27
CA VAL A 83 15.20 17.42 -16.18
C VAL A 83 14.31 18.45 -15.51
N ILE A 84 14.84 19.66 -15.30
CA ILE A 84 14.09 20.80 -14.80
C ILE A 84 13.93 21.80 -15.93
N HIS A 85 12.69 22.10 -16.28
CA HIS A 85 12.34 23.15 -17.24
C HIS A 85 12.00 24.44 -16.50
N THR A 86 12.58 25.55 -16.96
CA THR A 86 12.15 26.91 -16.62
C THR A 86 11.67 27.60 -17.90
N GLU A 87 11.03 28.75 -17.78
CA GLU A 87 10.60 29.54 -18.94
C GLU A 87 11.77 29.82 -19.92
N ARG A 88 13.00 29.97 -19.39
CA ARG A 88 14.16 30.45 -20.16
C ARG A 88 15.19 29.38 -20.46
N SER A 89 15.15 28.23 -19.78
CA SER A 89 16.19 27.22 -19.90
C SER A 89 15.73 25.83 -19.48
N ARG A 90 16.54 24.83 -19.85
CA ARG A 90 16.46 23.47 -19.32
C ARG A 90 17.77 23.16 -18.61
N ALA A 91 17.68 22.50 -17.47
CA ALA A 91 18.84 21.96 -16.76
C ALA A 91 18.66 20.46 -16.57
N VAL A 92 19.74 19.72 -16.84
CA VAL A 92 19.75 18.26 -16.91
C VAL A 92 20.85 17.77 -15.99
N TRP A 93 20.49 16.89 -15.06
CA TRP A 93 21.45 16.25 -14.15
C TRP A 93 21.31 14.73 -14.23
N PRO A 94 22.42 13.98 -14.30
CA PRO A 94 22.37 12.54 -14.11
C PRO A 94 21.89 12.23 -12.69
N LEU A 95 21.00 11.26 -12.57
CA LEU A 95 20.56 10.76 -11.27
C LEU A 95 21.62 9.80 -10.70
N PRO A 96 21.84 9.80 -9.37
CA PRO A 96 22.76 8.86 -8.73
C PRO A 96 22.31 7.40 -8.87
N GLU A 97 21.01 7.18 -9.07
CA GLU A 97 20.43 5.91 -9.49
C GLU A 97 19.18 6.16 -10.37
N PRO A 98 18.79 5.23 -11.26
CA PRO A 98 17.61 5.39 -12.08
C PRO A 98 16.32 5.41 -11.24
N PHE A 99 15.41 6.32 -11.58
CA PHE A 99 14.04 6.34 -11.08
C PHE A 99 13.11 5.71 -12.10
N CYS A 100 11.97 5.20 -11.65
CA CYS A 100 10.92 4.71 -12.51
C CYS A 100 9.56 5.24 -12.11
N THR A 101 8.68 5.41 -13.10
CA THR A 101 7.24 5.41 -12.88
C THR A 101 6.72 3.98 -12.87
N PHE A 102 5.67 3.71 -12.10
CA PHE A 102 5.13 2.36 -11.98
C PHE A 102 3.61 2.37 -11.76
N HIS A 103 2.96 1.28 -12.17
CA HIS A 103 1.54 1.08 -11.98
C HIS A 103 1.23 0.66 -10.54
N TYR A 104 0.72 1.59 -9.73
CA TYR A 104 0.49 1.37 -8.28
C TYR A 104 -0.27 0.08 -7.93
N ARG A 105 -1.39 -0.19 -8.62
CA ARG A 105 -2.18 -1.40 -8.33
C ARG A 105 -1.39 -2.68 -8.55
N GLU A 106 -0.58 -2.72 -9.62
CA GLU A 106 0.24 -3.89 -9.93
C GLU A 106 1.43 -3.99 -8.98
N PHE A 107 2.00 -2.85 -8.58
CA PHE A 107 2.99 -2.79 -7.53
C PHE A 107 2.46 -3.44 -6.23
N CYS A 108 1.31 -2.97 -5.73
CA CYS A 108 0.75 -3.45 -4.46
C CYS A 108 0.30 -4.91 -4.49
N ARG A 109 0.01 -5.47 -5.68
CA ARG A 109 -0.37 -6.88 -5.84
C ARG A 109 0.82 -7.83 -5.91
N GLN A 110 1.99 -7.32 -6.30
CA GLN A 110 3.22 -8.08 -6.44
C GLN A 110 4.11 -7.99 -5.19
N ALA A 111 4.03 -6.85 -4.49
CA ALA A 111 4.71 -6.57 -3.23
C ALA A 111 4.13 -7.34 -2.04
#